data_AF-A0A1M7EFZ1-F1
#
_entry.id   AF-A0A1M7EFZ1-F1
#
_cell.length_a   1.000
_cell.length_b   1.000
_cell.length_c   1.000
_cell.angle_alpha   90.00
_cell.angle_beta   90.00
_cell.angle_gamma   90.00
#
_symmetry.space_group_name_H-M   'P 1'
#
loop_
_entity.id
_entity.type
_entity.pdbx_description
1 polymer ?
#
loop_
_entity_poly.entity_id
_entity_poly.type
_entity_poly.pdbx_seq_one_letter_code
_entity_poly.pdbx_strand_id
1 'polypeptide(L)'
;MNEVANATDLTYIVRQRFPVCQLSMDIPEEVLFDTRMNKESALSLAKRVVALEFYKNHGVSVGYCAEIAGMTEEDFIKFLGSRGISIFHFDDANEFMEEMKNA
;
A
#
# COMPACT_ATOMS: atom_id res chain seq x y z
N MET A 1 3.79 35.40 -35.29
CA MET A 1 2.90 36.18 -34.40
C MET A 1 1.80 35.21 -33.98
N ASN A 2 2.07 34.35 -33.01
CA ASN A 2 1.77 34.53 -31.58
C ASN A 2 0.28 34.74 -31.31
N GLU A 3 -0.38 33.68 -30.87
CA GLU A 3 -1.25 33.79 -29.70
C GLU A 3 -1.11 32.52 -28.86
N VAL A 4 -0.81 32.77 -27.59
CA VAL A 4 -0.25 31.84 -26.62
C VAL A 4 -1.40 30.98 -26.07
N ALA A 5 -1.43 29.70 -26.42
CA ALA A 5 -2.31 28.75 -25.75
C ALA A 5 -1.71 28.44 -24.35
N ASN A 6 -2.33 29.10 -23.39
CA ASN A 6 -2.20 29.10 -21.94
C ASN A 6 -1.51 27.89 -21.27
N ALA A 7 -0.48 28.19 -20.48
CA ALA A 7 0.29 27.28 -19.63
C ALA A 7 -0.42 26.93 -18.31
N THR A 8 -1.67 26.43 -18.35
CA THR A 8 -2.40 26.04 -17.12
C THR A 8 -2.88 24.59 -17.06
N ASP A 9 -2.52 23.72 -18.00
CA ASP A 9 -3.08 22.34 -17.98
C ASP A 9 -2.06 21.23 -18.25
N LEU A 10 -0.90 21.31 -17.58
CA LEU A 10 0.08 20.22 -17.55
C LEU A 10 0.22 19.59 -16.15
N THR A 11 -0.34 20.21 -15.11
CA THR A 11 -0.35 19.68 -13.74
C THR A 11 -1.50 18.71 -13.46
N TYR A 12 -2.53 18.63 -14.31
CA TYR A 12 -3.67 17.73 -14.12
C TYR A 12 -3.59 16.40 -14.90
N ILE A 13 -2.74 16.32 -15.93
CA ILE A 13 -2.69 15.15 -16.82
C ILE A 13 -1.76 14.02 -16.31
N VAL A 14 -1.03 14.21 -15.20
CA VAL A 14 -0.09 13.20 -14.69
C VAL A 14 -0.71 12.24 -13.64
N ARG A 15 -2.03 12.27 -13.40
CA ARG A 15 -2.60 11.51 -12.25
C ARG A 15 -3.40 10.23 -12.50
N GLN A 16 -3.81 9.85 -13.71
CA GLN A 16 -4.55 8.58 -13.85
C GLN A 16 -4.28 7.85 -15.16
N ARG A 17 -3.44 6.80 -15.09
CA ARG A 17 -3.41 5.76 -16.12
C ARG A 17 -2.92 4.40 -15.61
N PHE A 18 -3.46 3.95 -14.48
CA PHE A 18 -3.51 2.53 -14.17
C PHE A 18 -4.97 2.13 -13.98
N PRO A 19 -5.47 1.09 -14.66
CA PRO A 19 -6.83 0.61 -14.43
C PRO A 19 -6.98 0.19 -12.96
N VAL A 20 -7.95 0.76 -12.27
CA VAL A 20 -8.25 0.44 -10.87
C VAL A 20 -9.13 -0.80 -10.84
N CYS A 21 -8.73 -1.81 -10.07
CA CYS A 21 -9.56 -2.96 -9.77
C CYS A 21 -10.47 -2.65 -8.57
N GLN A 22 -11.76 -2.99 -8.66
CA GLN A 22 -12.71 -2.88 -7.54
C GLN A 22 -12.98 -4.27 -6.95
N LEU A 23 -12.96 -4.38 -5.63
CA LEU A 23 -13.25 -5.60 -4.88
C LEU A 23 -14.51 -5.40 -4.02
N SER A 24 -15.48 -6.31 -4.14
CA SER A 24 -16.68 -6.37 -3.31
C SER A 24 -16.75 -7.70 -2.58
N MET A 25 -17.05 -7.69 -1.28
CA MET A 25 -17.25 -8.89 -0.48
C MET A 25 -18.40 -8.67 0.49
N ASP A 26 -19.15 -9.73 0.76
CA ASP A 26 -20.19 -9.75 1.79
C ASP A 26 -19.61 -10.34 3.08
N ILE A 27 -19.77 -9.61 4.18
CA ILE A 27 -19.40 -10.08 5.53
C ILE A 27 -20.71 -10.25 6.32
N PRO A 28 -21.01 -11.43 6.86
CA PRO A 28 -22.20 -11.64 7.69
C PRO A 28 -22.25 -10.66 8.87
N GLU A 29 -23.43 -10.13 9.18
CA GLU A 29 -23.60 -9.16 10.27
C GLU A 29 -23.23 -9.77 11.63
N GLU A 30 -23.46 -11.08 11.81
CA GLU A 30 -23.10 -11.83 13.01
C GLU A 30 -21.58 -11.79 13.24
N VAL A 31 -20.79 -11.90 12.18
CA VAL A 31 -19.32 -11.81 12.27
C VAL A 31 -18.90 -10.40 12.67
N LEU A 32 -19.52 -9.36 12.09
CA LEU A 32 -19.25 -7.98 12.47
C LEU A 32 -19.63 -7.72 13.95
N PHE A 33 -20.74 -8.30 14.40
CA PHE A 33 -21.20 -8.21 15.79
C PHE A 33 -20.22 -8.90 16.75
N ASP A 34 -19.87 -10.17 16.50
CA ASP A 34 -18.97 -10.96 17.35
C ASP A 34 -17.58 -10.33 17.44
N THR A 35 -17.09 -9.77 16.33
CA THR A 35 -15.78 -9.09 16.27
C THR A 35 -15.82 -7.63 16.71
N ARG A 36 -17.01 -7.09 17.04
CA ARG A 36 -17.24 -5.68 17.38
C ARG A 36 -16.71 -4.71 16.33
N MET A 37 -16.82 -5.08 15.06
CA MET A 37 -16.40 -4.26 13.93
C MET A 37 -17.59 -3.51 13.32
N ASN A 38 -17.39 -2.24 13.02
CA ASN A 38 -18.25 -1.51 12.09
C ASN A 38 -17.73 -1.66 10.65
N LYS A 39 -18.52 -1.19 9.67
CA LYS A 39 -18.18 -1.30 8.24
C LYS A 39 -16.81 -0.69 7.90
N GLU A 40 -16.48 0.47 8.47
CA GLU A 40 -15.19 1.14 8.23
C GLU A 40 -14.01 0.35 8.79
N SER A 41 -14.17 -0.24 9.98
CA SER A 41 -13.16 -1.07 10.62
C SER A 41 -12.95 -2.36 9.82
N ALA A 42 -14.02 -2.98 9.34
CA ALA A 42 -13.97 -4.17 8.48
C ALA A 42 -13.28 -3.85 7.13
N LEU A 43 -13.61 -2.73 6.51
CA LEU A 43 -12.96 -2.27 5.28
C LEU A 43 -11.46 -1.99 5.50
N SER A 44 -11.11 -1.33 6.60
CA SER A 44 -9.72 -1.06 6.99
C SER A 44 -8.95 -2.37 7.21
N LEU A 45 -9.56 -3.35 7.87
CA LEU A 45 -8.98 -4.68 8.02
C LEU A 45 -8.75 -5.34 6.66
N ALA A 46 -9.76 -5.39 5.79
CA ALA A 46 -9.66 -6.00 4.46
C ALA A 46 -8.54 -5.38 3.63
N LYS A 47 -8.47 -4.04 3.58
CA LYS A 47 -7.39 -3.30 2.91
C LYS A 47 -6.01 -3.68 3.42
N ARG A 48 -5.83 -3.73 4.74
CA ARG A 48 -4.56 -4.10 5.38
C ARG A 48 -4.18 -5.54 5.11
N VAL A 49 -5.13 -6.47 5.12
CA VAL A 49 -4.90 -7.89 4.81
C VAL A 49 -4.46 -8.06 3.36
N VAL A 50 -5.15 -7.40 2.41
CA VAL A 50 -4.79 -7.45 0.98
C VAL A 50 -3.41 -6.85 0.73
N ALA A 51 -3.13 -5.67 1.30
CA ALA A 51 -1.81 -5.04 1.19
C ALA A 51 -0.70 -5.92 1.78
N LEU A 52 -0.98 -6.59 2.89
CA LEU A 52 -0.03 -7.51 3.54
C LEU A 52 0.30 -8.71 2.65
N GLU A 53 -0.71 -9.30 2.04
CA GLU A 53 -0.57 -10.44 1.13
C GLU A 53 0.27 -10.06 -0.09
N PHE A 54 -0.01 -8.89 -0.69
CA PHE A 54 0.77 -8.38 -1.82
C PHE A 54 2.22 -8.06 -1.48
N TYR A 55 2.46 -7.48 -0.30
CA TYR A 55 3.81 -7.22 0.17
C TYR A 55 4.60 -8.52 0.36
N LYS A 56 4.03 -9.47 1.12
CA LYS A 56 4.73 -10.70 1.49
C LYS A 56 4.95 -11.68 0.35
N ASN A 57 3.92 -11.90 -0.47
CA ASN A 57 3.87 -13.05 -1.36
C ASN A 57 3.98 -12.67 -2.84
N HIS A 58 3.88 -11.36 -3.16
CA HIS A 58 3.90 -10.88 -4.54
C HIS A 58 4.95 -9.79 -4.82
N GLY A 59 5.78 -9.42 -3.83
CA GLY A 59 6.88 -8.47 -4.01
C GLY A 59 6.42 -7.06 -4.37
N VAL A 60 5.18 -6.68 -4.04
CA VAL A 60 4.66 -5.34 -4.30
C VAL A 60 5.32 -4.33 -3.36
N SER A 61 5.68 -3.16 -3.88
CA SER A 61 6.42 -2.16 -3.11
C SER A 61 5.67 -1.67 -1.87
N VAL A 62 6.43 -1.20 -0.88
CA VAL A 62 5.91 -0.61 0.37
C VAL A 62 4.95 0.55 0.06
N GLY A 63 5.30 1.44 -0.86
CA GLY A 63 4.47 2.58 -1.25
C GLY A 63 3.10 2.19 -1.79
N TYR A 64 3.05 1.27 -2.75
CA TYR A 64 1.76 0.80 -3.29
C TYR A 64 0.94 0.05 -2.24
N CYS A 65 1.57 -0.76 -1.39
CA CYS A 65 0.87 -1.46 -0.32
C CYS A 65 0.31 -0.49 0.73
N ALA A 66 1.02 0.59 1.05
CA ALA A 66 0.54 1.64 1.95
C ALA A 66 -0.70 2.35 1.38
N GLU A 67 -0.69 2.67 0.09
CA GLU A 67 -1.85 3.23 -0.62
C GLU A 67 -3.08 2.31 -0.55
N ILE A 68 -2.90 1.00 -0.84
CA ILE A 68 -3.97 -0.01 -0.75
C ILE A 68 -4.50 -0.09 0.68
N ALA A 69 -3.59 -0.13 1.66
CA ALA A 69 -3.92 -0.20 3.08
C ALA A 69 -4.59 1.08 3.63
N GLY A 70 -4.57 2.17 2.87
CA GLY A 70 -5.11 3.46 3.27
C GLY A 70 -4.34 4.11 4.41
N MET A 71 -3.01 3.98 4.41
CA MET A 71 -2.13 4.57 5.43
C MET A 71 -0.88 5.19 4.80
N THR A 72 -0.13 5.96 5.58
CA THR A 72 1.17 6.48 5.12
C THR A 72 2.18 5.33 4.99
N GLU A 73 3.24 5.51 4.20
CA GLU A 73 4.33 4.53 4.13
C GLU A 73 4.95 4.25 5.50
N GLU A 74 5.15 5.30 6.31
CA GLU A 74 5.68 5.18 7.67
C GLU A 74 4.77 4.31 8.55
N ASP A 75 3.46 4.53 8.50
CA ASP A 75 2.49 3.74 9.25
C ASP A 75 2.42 2.29 8.75
N PHE A 76 2.60 2.08 7.44
CA PHE A 76 2.66 0.73 6.87
C PHE A 76 3.92 -0.01 7.31
N ILE A 77 5.07 0.65 7.36
CA ILE A 77 6.32 0.09 7.90
C ILE A 77 6.14 -0.29 9.38
N LYS A 78 5.52 0.58 10.19
CA LYS A 78 5.20 0.27 11.60
C LYS A 78 4.25 -0.93 11.71
N PHE A 79 3.24 -0.99 10.84
CA PHE A 79 2.29 -2.10 10.78
C PHE A 79 2.98 -3.43 10.45
N LEU A 80 3.90 -3.45 9.48
CA LEU A 80 4.73 -4.62 9.16
C LEU A 80 5.59 -5.05 10.35
N GLY A 81 6.27 -4.10 10.99
CA GLY A 81 7.09 -4.35 12.18
C GLY A 81 6.29 -4.95 13.33
N SER A 82 5.09 -4.44 13.60
CA SER A 82 4.19 -4.98 14.64
C SER A 82 3.75 -6.43 14.41
N ARG A 83 3.86 -6.92 13.16
CA ARG A 83 3.51 -8.28 12.75
C ARG A 83 4.73 -9.18 12.53
N GLY A 84 5.93 -8.70 12.89
CA GLY A 84 7.19 -9.44 12.74
C GLY A 84 7.61 -9.62 11.29
N ILE A 85 7.21 -8.70 10.40
CA ILE A 85 7.51 -8.78 8.98
C ILE A 85 8.66 -7.83 8.70
N SER A 86 9.77 -8.39 8.22
CA SER A 86 10.92 -7.62 7.81
C SER A 86 10.56 -6.73 6.64
N ILE A 87 10.92 -5.44 6.71
CA ILE A 87 10.87 -4.53 5.56
C ILE A 87 12.05 -4.76 4.61
N PHE A 88 13.08 -5.45 5.09
CA PHE A 88 14.23 -5.84 4.31
C PHE A 88 13.97 -7.21 3.68
N HIS A 89 13.85 -7.21 2.37
CA HIS A 89 14.02 -8.42 1.56
C HIS A 89 15.51 -8.49 1.25
N PHE A 90 16.28 -9.16 2.10
CA PHE A 90 17.62 -9.55 1.72
C PHE A 90 17.47 -10.87 1.00
N ASP A 91 17.61 -10.84 -0.32
CA ASP A 91 17.66 -12.08 -1.10
C ASP A 91 18.90 -12.92 -0.69
N ASP A 92 19.94 -12.26 -0.16
CA ASP A 92 21.13 -12.86 0.44
C ASP A 92 21.71 -11.94 1.54
N ALA A 93 22.19 -12.52 2.65
CA ALA A 93 22.91 -11.80 3.71
C ALA A 93 24.14 -11.03 3.20
N ASN A 94 24.68 -11.40 2.03
CA ASN A 94 25.80 -10.72 1.38
C ASN A 94 25.42 -9.33 0.85
N GLU A 95 24.21 -9.13 0.31
CA GLU A 95 23.76 -7.85 -0.24
C GLU A 95 23.61 -6.79 0.86
N PHE A 96 23.09 -7.18 2.02
CA PHE A 96 23.03 -6.33 3.22
C PHE A 96 24.41 -5.87 3.69
N MET A 97 25.40 -6.77 3.67
CA MET A 97 26.76 -6.47 4.13
C MET A 97 27.53 -5.58 3.15
N GLU A 98 27.20 -5.62 1.86
CA GLU A 98 27.77 -4.70 0.87
C GLU A 98 27.22 -3.29 1.02
N GLU A 99 25.91 -3.13 1.25
CA GLU A 99 25.31 -1.81 1.50
C GLU A 99 25.87 -1.14 2.77
N MET A 100 26.11 -1.91 3.84
CA MET A 100 26.71 -1.40 5.09
C MET A 100 28.19 -1.00 4.94
N LYS A 101 28.93 -1.60 4.01
CA LYS A 101 30.36 -1.28 3.78
C LYS A 101 30.57 -0.02 2.95
N ASN A 102 29.55 0.40 2.20
CA ASN A 102 29.62 1.55 1.31
C ASN A 102 29.06 2.86 1.94
N ALA A 103 28.71 2.82 3.24
CA ALA A 103 28.18 3.95 4.02
C ALA A 103 29.22 4.56 4.98
#